data_AF-A0A658R2U5-F1
#
_entry.id   AF-A0A658R2U5-F1
#
_cell.length_a   1.000
_cell.length_b   1.000
_cell.length_c   1.000
_cell.angle_alpha   90.00
_cell.angle_beta   90.00
_cell.angle_gamma   90.00
#
_symmetry.space_group_name_H-M   'P 1'
#
loop_
_entity.id
_entity.type
_entity.pdbx_description
1 polymer ?
#
loop_
_entity_poly.entity_id
_entity_poly.type
_entity_poly.pdbx_seq_one_letter_code
_entity_poly.pdbx_strand_id
1 'polypeptide(L)'
;MRDVRTFVKKHVAEFQQAEATRAALMFLSLTAARGGERGATWGGFDLKAGIWTVPCERMKAKEPHRVPLSTAALALVKKGRRMYLGWQVDSVAVHKKAAY
;
A
#
# COMPACT_ATOMS: atom_id res chain seq x y z
N MET A 1 -17.81 28.99 6.95
CA MET A 1 -17.58 27.85 6.01
C MET A 1 -16.31 27.13 6.46
N ARG A 2 -16.35 25.84 6.79
CA ARG A 2 -15.16 25.13 7.31
C ARG A 2 -14.22 24.80 6.15
N ASP A 3 -13.00 25.33 6.19
CA ASP A 3 -11.98 25.11 5.17
C ASP A 3 -11.38 23.70 5.30
N VAL A 4 -11.57 22.90 4.24
CA VAL A 4 -11.11 21.51 4.17
C VAL A 4 -9.59 21.43 4.27
N ARG A 5 -8.86 22.39 3.69
CA ARG A 5 -7.40 22.42 3.72
C ARG A 5 -6.87 22.59 5.15
N THR A 6 -7.49 23.45 5.93
CA THR A 6 -7.15 23.69 7.34
C THR A 6 -7.50 22.49 8.22
N PHE A 7 -8.65 21.85 7.99
CA PHE A 7 -9.04 20.63 8.70
C PHE A 7 -8.05 19.48 8.47
N VAL A 8 -7.66 19.22 7.23
CA VAL A 8 -6.72 18.14 6.88
C VAL A 8 -5.34 18.40 7.50
N LYS A 9 -4.83 19.64 7.43
CA LYS A 9 -3.56 20.01 8.07
C LYS A 9 -3.59 19.80 9.58
N LYS A 10 -4.68 20.19 10.24
CA LYS A 10 -4.79 20.16 11.70
C LYS A 10 -5.07 18.78 12.28
N HIS A 11 -5.79 17.91 11.55
CA HIS A 11 -6.29 16.66 12.12
C HIS A 11 -5.76 15.40 11.45
N VAL A 12 -5.26 15.49 10.22
CA VAL A 12 -4.83 14.32 9.44
C VAL A 12 -3.31 14.27 9.27
N ALA A 13 -2.65 15.42 9.19
CA ALA A 13 -1.20 15.48 8.95
C ALA A 13 -0.34 15.05 10.15
N GLU A 14 -0.86 15.12 11.38
CA GLU A 14 -0.11 14.84 12.63
C GLU A 14 -0.17 13.38 13.09
N PHE A 15 -0.98 12.52 12.46
CA PHE A 15 -1.07 11.11 12.86
C PHE A 15 0.19 10.33 12.43
N GLN A 16 1.01 9.87 13.38
CA GLN A 16 2.18 9.03 13.08
C GLN A 16 1.85 7.64 12.52
N GLN A 17 0.64 7.11 12.77
CA GLN A 17 0.15 5.90 12.10
C GLN A 17 -0.38 6.15 10.68
N ALA A 18 -0.36 7.39 10.18
CA ALA A 18 -0.98 7.77 8.92
C ALA A 18 -0.20 7.35 7.66
N GLU A 19 1.10 7.05 7.72
CA GLU A 19 1.85 6.79 6.47
C GLU A 19 1.32 5.56 5.71
N ALA A 20 0.98 4.47 6.42
CA ALA A 20 0.41 3.28 5.81
C ALA A 20 -1.01 3.53 5.27
N THR A 21 -1.87 4.18 6.06
CA THR A 21 -3.25 4.50 5.66
C THR A 21 -3.29 5.51 4.52
N ARG A 22 -2.45 6.55 4.56
CA ARG A 22 -2.29 7.54 3.48
C ARG A 22 -1.78 6.88 2.22
N ALA A 23 -0.78 6.00 2.34
CA ALA A 23 -0.25 5.26 1.21
C ALA A 23 -1.32 4.35 0.59
N ALA A 24 -2.07 3.60 1.40
CA ALA A 24 -3.16 2.76 0.94
C ALA A 24 -4.26 3.57 0.24
N LEU A 25 -4.67 4.71 0.79
CA LEU A 25 -5.66 5.58 0.17
C LEU A 25 -5.17 6.16 -1.15
N MET A 26 -3.94 6.68 -1.19
CA MET A 26 -3.32 7.18 -2.42
C MET A 26 -3.22 6.08 -3.48
N PHE A 27 -2.86 4.86 -3.08
CA PHE A 27 -2.80 3.71 -3.99
C PHE A 27 -4.17 3.39 -4.59
N LEU A 28 -5.23 3.35 -3.77
CA LEU A 28 -6.60 3.15 -4.25
C LEU A 28 -7.01 4.23 -5.24
N SER A 29 -6.71 5.50 -4.95
CA SER A 29 -7.00 6.61 -5.85
C SER A 29 -6.24 6.52 -7.18
N LEU A 30 -4.97 6.11 -7.15
CA LEU A 30 -4.13 5.99 -8.35
C LEU A 30 -4.47 4.78 -9.22
N THR A 31 -5.11 3.76 -8.66
CA THR A 31 -5.49 2.52 -9.34
C THR A 31 -6.98 2.42 -9.65
N ALA A 32 -7.78 3.36 -9.15
CA ALA A 32 -9.25 3.30 -9.10
C ALA A 32 -9.78 1.98 -8.51
N ALA A 33 -8.97 1.32 -7.68
CA ALA A 33 -9.30 0.03 -7.11
C ALA A 33 -10.44 0.18 -6.10
N ARG A 34 -11.47 -0.65 -6.26
CA ARG A 34 -12.63 -0.65 -5.36
C ARG A 34 -12.29 -1.29 -4.02
N GLY A 35 -13.12 -1.03 -3.02
CA GLY A 35 -12.90 -1.53 -1.65
C GLY A 35 -12.63 -3.03 -1.51
N GLY A 36 -13.16 -3.88 -2.40
CA GLY A 36 -12.89 -5.32 -2.40
C GLY A 36 -11.45 -5.71 -2.75
N GLU A 37 -10.69 -4.79 -3.33
CA GLU A 37 -9.33 -5.00 -3.83
C GLU A 37 -8.26 -4.55 -2.81
N ARG A 38 -8.68 -4.02 -1.65
CA ARG A 38 -7.83 -3.53 -0.54
C ARG A 38 -6.88 -4.56 0.08
N GLY A 39 -7.02 -5.84 -0.24
CA GLY A 39 -6.16 -6.91 0.31
C GLY A 39 -5.03 -7.30 -0.64
N ALA A 40 -4.50 -6.35 -1.41
CA ALA A 40 -3.42 -6.60 -2.36
C ALA A 40 -2.26 -7.35 -1.68
N THR A 41 -1.80 -8.44 -2.27
CA THR A 41 -0.66 -9.22 -1.77
C THR A 41 0.57 -8.92 -2.61
N TRP A 42 1.76 -9.03 -2.02
CA TRP A 42 3.01 -8.77 -2.74
C TRP A 42 3.21 -9.67 -3.97
N GLY A 43 2.64 -10.88 -3.97
CA GLY A 43 2.69 -11.81 -5.09
C GLY A 43 1.91 -11.35 -6.33
N GLY A 44 0.94 -10.43 -6.18
CA GLY A 44 0.19 -9.89 -7.31
C GLY A 44 0.91 -8.77 -8.07
N PHE A 45 2.05 -8.28 -7.58
CA PHE A 45 2.74 -7.13 -8.16
C PHE A 45 3.94 -7.54 -9.02
N ASP A 46 3.87 -7.27 -10.32
CA ASP A 46 5.03 -7.20 -11.19
C ASP A 46 5.56 -5.77 -11.23
N LEU A 47 6.55 -5.49 -10.37
CA LEU A 47 7.16 -4.17 -10.26
C LEU A 47 8.10 -3.81 -11.41
N LYS A 48 8.47 -4.78 -12.27
CA LYS A 48 9.27 -4.54 -13.47
C LYS A 48 8.37 -4.14 -14.63
N ALA A 49 7.30 -4.90 -14.84
CA ALA A 49 6.31 -4.60 -15.88
C ALA A 49 5.37 -3.45 -15.50
N GLY A 50 5.31 -3.08 -14.22
CA GLY A 50 4.40 -2.03 -13.76
C GLY A 50 2.95 -2.50 -13.71
N ILE A 51 2.72 -3.75 -13.33
CA ILE A 51 1.39 -4.37 -13.35
C ILE A 51 1.06 -4.90 -11.96
N TRP A 52 -0.15 -4.61 -11.51
CA TRP A 52 -0.77 -5.30 -10.38
C TRP A 52 -1.89 -6.20 -10.89
N THR A 53 -1.85 -7.48 -10.52
CA THR A 53 -2.87 -8.47 -10.88
C THR A 53 -3.73 -8.78 -9.66
N VAL A 54 -5.03 -8.51 -9.79
CA VAL A 54 -6.05 -8.93 -8.83
C VAL A 54 -6.57 -10.30 -9.26
N PRO A 55 -6.50 -11.32 -8.39
CA PRO A 55 -6.85 -12.68 -8.76
C PRO A 55 -8.38 -12.84 -8.88
N CYS A 56 -8.81 -13.82 -9.67
CA CYS A 56 -10.20 -13.98 -10.09
C CYS A 56 -11.17 -14.23 -8.92
N GLU A 57 -10.71 -14.85 -7.83
CA GLU A 57 -11.49 -15.15 -6.63
C GLU A 57 -12.01 -13.88 -5.94
N ARG A 58 -11.42 -12.72 -6.26
CA ARG A 58 -11.79 -11.41 -5.70
C ARG A 58 -12.55 -10.53 -6.70
N MET A 59 -12.71 -11.01 -7.92
CA MET A 59 -13.34 -10.29 -9.01
C MET A 59 -14.76 -10.80 -9.20
N LYS A 60 -15.71 -9.86 -9.36
CA LYS A 60 -17.12 -10.22 -9.60
C LYS A 60 -17.30 -11.01 -10.91
N ALA A 61 -16.48 -10.70 -11.91
CA ALA A 61 -16.48 -11.36 -13.21
C ALA A 61 -15.74 -12.71 -13.22
N LYS A 62 -15.15 -13.15 -12.10
CA LYS A 62 -14.34 -14.39 -12.00
C LYS A 62 -13.17 -14.46 -13.01
N GLU A 63 -12.68 -13.32 -13.45
CA GLU A 63 -11.50 -13.21 -14.31
C GLU A 63 -10.40 -12.41 -13.60
N PRO A 64 -9.11 -12.74 -13.81
CA PRO A 64 -8.02 -11.93 -13.28
C PRO A 64 -8.05 -10.52 -13.87
N HIS A 65 -7.94 -9.51 -13.01
CA HIS A 65 -7.90 -8.13 -13.44
C HIS A 65 -6.48 -7.58 -13.36
N ARG A 66 -5.97 -7.06 -14.48
CA ARG A 66 -4.64 -6.44 -14.56
C ARG A 66 -4.78 -4.93 -14.53
N VAL A 67 -4.19 -4.33 -13.52
CA VAL A 67 -4.16 -2.88 -13.28
C VAL A 67 -2.76 -2.36 -13.62
N PRO A 68 -2.62 -1.53 -14.68
CA PRO A 68 -1.38 -0.82 -14.96
C PRO A 68 -1.08 0.17 -13.83
N LEU A 69 0.16 0.18 -13.37
CA LEU A 69 0.62 1.07 -12.31
C LEU A 69 1.31 2.27 -12.91
N SER A 70 0.81 3.46 -12.59
CA SER A 70 1.52 4.70 -12.88
C SER A 70 2.86 4.76 -12.13
N THR A 71 3.76 5.64 -12.58
CA THR A 71 5.04 5.88 -11.91
C THR A 71 4.88 6.23 -10.44
N ALA A 72 3.84 7.01 -10.09
CA ALA A 72 3.51 7.37 -8.71
C ALA A 72 3.04 6.15 -7.89
N ALA A 73 2.18 5.29 -8.46
CA ALA A 73 1.72 4.08 -7.80
C ALA A 73 2.89 3.10 -7.56
N LEU A 74 3.78 2.94 -8.55
CA LEU A 74 4.98 2.12 -8.43
C LEU A 74 5.93 2.62 -7.32
N ALA A 75 6.16 3.93 -7.25
CA ALA A 75 7.00 4.52 -6.21
C ALA A 75 6.45 4.25 -4.81
N LEU A 76 5.13 4.38 -4.66
CA LEU A 76 4.42 4.13 -3.41
C LEU A 76 4.50 2.65 -2.98
N VAL A 77 4.26 1.72 -3.91
CA VAL A 77 4.37 0.27 -3.64
C VAL A 77 5.80 -0.12 -3.29
N LYS A 78 6.81 0.42 -4.00
CA LYS A 78 8.24 0.19 -3.68
C LYS A 78 8.61 0.72 -2.29
N LYS A 79 8.14 1.93 -1.92
CA LYS A 79 8.35 2.51 -0.58
C LYS A 79 7.76 1.61 0.50
N GLY A 80 6.51 1.17 0.32
CA GLY A 80 5.83 0.26 1.25
C GLY A 80 6.55 -1.08 1.41
N ARG A 81 7.00 -1.68 0.29
CA ARG A 81 7.74 -2.95 0.31
C ARG A 81 9.07 -2.83 1.05
N ARG A 82 9.80 -1.73 0.88
CA ARG A 82 11.05 -1.47 1.60
C ARG A 82 10.83 -1.35 3.10
N MET A 83 9.78 -0.65 3.53
CA MET A 83 9.44 -0.55 4.96
C MET A 83 9.06 -1.92 5.54
N TYR A 84 8.24 -2.70 4.84
CA TYR A 84 7.86 -4.04 5.27
C TYR A 84 9.06 -4.98 5.42
N LEU A 85 9.97 -4.98 4.43
CA LEU A 85 11.20 -5.78 4.49
C LEU A 85 12.12 -5.31 5.62
N GLY A 86 12.33 -3.99 5.77
CA GLY A 86 13.12 -3.41 6.85
C GLY A 86 12.61 -3.85 8.22
N TRP A 87 11.29 -3.75 8.44
CA TRP A 87 10.65 -4.24 9.65
C TRP A 87 10.87 -5.74 9.89
N GLN A 88 10.87 -6.56 8.84
CA GLN A 88 11.14 -7.99 8.96
C GLN A 88 12.60 -8.27 9.37
N VAL A 89 13.58 -7.52 8.83
CA VAL A 89 14.99 -7.67 9.23
C VAL A 89 15.22 -7.22 10.67
N ASP A 90 14.66 -6.07 11.04
CA ASP A 90 14.77 -5.52 12.40
C ASP A 90 14.08 -6.41 13.42
N SER A 91 12.91 -6.97 13.08
CA SER A 91 12.20 -7.92 13.95
C SER A 91 13.01 -9.21 14.15
N VAL A 92 13.66 -9.74 13.13
CA VAL A 92 14.54 -10.91 13.26
C VAL A 92 15.80 -10.59 14.09
N ALA A 93 16.32 -9.36 14.00
CA ALA A 93 17.46 -8.90 14.81
C ALA A 93 17.11 -8.75 16.29
N VAL A 94 15.90 -8.28 16.61
CA VAL A 94 15.41 -8.16 18.00
C VAL A 94 15.28 -9.52 18.68
N HIS A 95 14.81 -10.55 17.95
CA HIS A 95 14.67 -11.91 18.50
C HIS A 95 16.02 -12.67 18.64
N LYS A 96 17.11 -12.18 18.03
CA LYS A 96 18.46 -12.73 18.22
C LYS A 96 19.22 -12.11 19.39
N LYS A 97 18.81 -10.94 19.89
CA LYS A 97 19.44 -10.27 21.05
C LYS A 97 18.91 -10.73 22.42
N ALA A 98 17.87 -11.56 22.46
CA ALA A 98 17.33 -12.13 23.69
C ALA A 98 17.89 -13.54 24.02
N ALA A 99 18.92 -14.00 23.29
CA ALA A 99 19.47 -15.34 23.41
C ALA A 99 20.97 -15.37 23.78
N TYR A 100 21.51 -14.31 24.39
CA TYR A 100 22.85 -14.30 24.99
C TYR A 100 22.91 -13.41 26.22
#